data_AF-A0A543A8X7-F1
#
_entry.id   AF-A0A543A8X7-F1
#
_cell.length_a   1.000
_cell.length_b   1.000
_cell.length_c   1.000
_cell.angle_alpha   90.00
_cell.angle_beta   90.00
_cell.angle_gamma   90.00
#
_symmetry.space_group_name_H-M   'P 1'
#
loop_
_entity.id
_entity.type
_entity.pdbx_description
1 polymer ?
#
loop_
_entity_poly.entity_id
_entity_poly.type
_entity_poly.pdbx_seq_one_letter_code
_entity_poly.pdbx_strand_id
1 'polypeptide(L)'
;MGGTTRTRARLRELPWGLTLTAAVAGAIAFWVGATFPGPAGEFPYYAPLGAVMAMSTTVMGSVRVSVQSVLSIWLGSAIALLTGVFLGPSPLTAALVIGVGVMVAGLRWLGDMGSWVPTAALFVLIIGTEDPVAFVSAYGGLSLIGATIGVAMIVLFPQLPLAPAERAMRDVREVVVVQLRRLADALQWEGPPTQTQWRECRAQIEPVINRMRAERQHVVDASRANRRQSRHRRRLGQQLEQERALERVCFLVEDLTQLLEEEERAGNDLVGLGPHLRPPTAQALLALADLLRSGDGRTVDVADKAAAQAALSELVDRIHDFRAGGSEDELFTAGSIVTNIRRCLEIPHPVGDEDVRR
;
A
#
# COMPACT_ATOMS: atom_id res chain seq x y z
N MET A 1 -10.98 -11.09 -31.53
CA MET A 1 -9.77 -10.25 -31.34
C MET A 1 -9.73 -9.52 -29.98
N GLY A 2 -10.21 -10.11 -28.88
CA GLY A 2 -10.27 -9.46 -27.55
C GLY A 2 -9.24 -9.94 -26.51
N GLY A 3 -8.39 -10.93 -26.84
CA GLY A 3 -7.42 -11.52 -25.91
C GLY A 3 -6.10 -10.76 -25.78
N THR A 4 -5.70 -10.02 -26.82
CA THR A 4 -4.39 -9.34 -26.92
C THR A 4 -4.32 -8.03 -26.14
N THR A 5 -5.46 -7.35 -25.93
CA THR A 5 -5.54 -6.10 -25.15
C THR A 5 -5.49 -6.36 -23.65
N ARG A 6 -6.16 -7.41 -23.14
CA ARG A 6 -6.09 -7.82 -21.73
C ARG A 6 -4.70 -8.31 -21.32
N THR A 7 -3.99 -9.03 -22.19
CA THR A 7 -2.60 -9.48 -21.92
C THR A 7 -1.63 -8.31 -21.89
N ARG A 8 -1.75 -7.34 -22.80
CA ARG A 8 -0.92 -6.13 -22.79
C ARG A 8 -1.17 -5.23 -21.57
N ALA A 9 -2.42 -5.15 -21.10
CA ALA A 9 -2.75 -4.44 -19.86
C ALA A 9 -2.09 -5.10 -18.64
N ARG A 10 -2.20 -6.43 -18.50
CA ARG A 10 -1.55 -7.18 -17.41
C ARG A 10 -0.02 -7.10 -17.44
N LEU A 11 0.59 -7.09 -18.63
CA LEU A 11 2.04 -6.92 -18.77
C LEU A 11 2.50 -5.53 -18.31
N ARG A 12 1.70 -4.48 -18.50
CA ARG A 12 2.04 -3.13 -18.00
C ARG A 12 1.97 -3.01 -16.47
N GLU A 13 1.23 -3.89 -15.80
CA GLU A 13 1.09 -3.92 -14.35
C GLU A 13 2.22 -4.68 -13.64
N LEU A 14 3.06 -5.40 -14.40
CA LEU A 14 4.21 -6.10 -13.83
C LEU A 14 5.28 -5.11 -13.32
N PRO A 15 5.91 -5.40 -12.17
CA PRO A 15 6.97 -4.57 -11.62
C PRO A 15 8.29 -4.79 -12.38
N TRP A 16 8.35 -4.37 -13.65
CA TRP A 16 9.51 -4.56 -14.54
C TRP A 16 10.83 -4.10 -13.92
N GLY A 17 10.80 -3.02 -13.12
CA GLY A 17 11.96 -2.54 -12.38
C GLY A 17 12.53 -3.59 -11.41
N LEU A 18 11.66 -4.20 -10.60
CA LEU A 18 12.06 -5.27 -9.69
C LEU A 18 12.50 -6.51 -10.46
N THR A 19 11.78 -6.91 -11.51
CA THR A 19 12.10 -8.09 -12.32
C THR A 19 13.48 -7.98 -12.96
N LEU A 20 13.79 -6.85 -13.60
CA LEU A 20 15.11 -6.62 -14.22
C LEU A 20 16.21 -6.55 -13.17
N THR A 21 15.97 -5.86 -12.05
CA THR A 21 16.93 -5.76 -10.95
C THR A 21 17.24 -7.13 -10.36
N ALA A 22 16.22 -7.97 -10.15
CA ALA A 22 16.36 -9.33 -9.66
C ALA A 22 17.11 -10.24 -10.64
N ALA A 23 16.80 -10.14 -11.95
CA ALA A 23 17.48 -10.91 -12.98
C ALA A 23 18.98 -10.55 -13.06
N VAL A 24 19.31 -9.25 -13.03
CA VAL A 24 20.69 -8.77 -13.01
C VAL A 24 21.39 -9.20 -11.73
N ALA A 25 20.74 -9.08 -10.57
CA ALA A 25 21.29 -9.54 -9.29
C ALA A 25 21.62 -11.04 -9.32
N GLY A 26 20.70 -11.87 -9.83
CA GLY A 26 20.90 -13.31 -9.99
C GLY A 26 22.05 -13.62 -10.95
N ALA A 27 22.15 -12.93 -12.08
CA ALA A 27 23.25 -13.12 -13.03
C ALA A 27 24.62 -12.76 -12.43
N ILE A 28 24.71 -11.62 -11.72
CA ILE A 28 25.93 -11.22 -11.01
C ILE A 28 26.28 -12.24 -9.93
N ALA A 29 25.29 -12.68 -9.14
CA ALA A 29 25.51 -13.66 -8.09
C ALA A 29 25.99 -15.01 -8.64
N PHE A 30 25.42 -15.47 -9.77
CA PHE A 30 25.89 -16.68 -10.44
C PHE A 30 27.33 -16.54 -10.91
N TRP A 31 27.66 -15.42 -11.54
CA TRP A 31 29.02 -15.16 -12.03
C TRP A 31 30.03 -15.14 -10.88
N VAL A 32 29.72 -14.44 -9.78
CA VAL A 32 30.56 -14.41 -8.57
C VAL A 32 30.72 -15.81 -7.99
N GLY A 33 29.63 -16.57 -7.86
CA GLY A 33 29.66 -17.95 -7.35
C GLY A 33 30.50 -18.89 -8.21
N ALA A 34 30.41 -18.77 -9.54
CA ALA A 34 31.19 -19.59 -10.48
C ALA A 34 32.69 -19.26 -10.47
N THR A 35 33.06 -18.04 -10.07
CA THR A 35 34.47 -17.63 -9.90
C THR A 35 35.05 -17.94 -8.52
N PHE A 36 34.25 -18.50 -7.61
CA PHE A 36 34.68 -18.73 -6.23
C PHE A 36 35.64 -19.94 -6.15
N PRO A 37 36.79 -19.82 -5.47
CA PRO A 37 37.76 -20.90 -5.37
C PRO A 37 37.28 -22.03 -4.46
N GLY A 38 37.70 -23.27 -4.77
CA GLY A 38 37.43 -24.46 -3.97
C GLY A 38 36.07 -25.12 -4.25
N PRO A 39 35.59 -26.01 -3.36
CA PRO A 39 34.37 -26.81 -3.56
C PRO A 39 33.11 -25.97 -3.75
N ALA A 40 33.10 -24.72 -3.26
CA ALA A 40 31.99 -23.80 -3.46
C ALA A 40 31.76 -23.48 -4.95
N GLY A 41 32.82 -23.41 -5.76
CA GLY A 41 32.71 -23.14 -7.20
C GLY A 41 31.98 -24.24 -7.99
N GLU A 42 31.84 -25.44 -7.43
CA GLU A 42 31.06 -26.55 -8.03
C GLU A 42 29.54 -26.36 -7.85
N PHE A 43 29.13 -25.48 -6.94
CA PHE A 43 27.72 -25.22 -6.61
C PHE A 43 27.29 -23.76 -6.81
N PRO A 44 27.62 -23.10 -7.95
CA PRO A 44 27.45 -21.65 -8.13
C PRO A 44 25.97 -21.21 -8.10
N TYR A 45 25.04 -22.12 -8.32
CA TYR A 45 23.60 -21.87 -8.35
C TYR A 45 22.99 -21.49 -6.99
N TYR A 46 23.69 -21.71 -5.87
CA TYR A 46 23.23 -21.24 -4.56
C TYR A 46 23.36 -19.72 -4.39
N ALA A 47 24.30 -19.07 -5.10
CA ALA A 47 24.43 -17.62 -5.04
C ALA A 47 23.21 -16.89 -5.66
N PRO A 48 22.72 -17.23 -6.87
CA PRO A 48 21.46 -16.66 -7.37
C PRO A 48 20.26 -16.93 -6.47
N LEU A 49 20.19 -18.11 -5.86
CA LEU A 49 19.11 -18.45 -4.93
C LEU A 49 19.11 -17.47 -3.74
N GLY A 50 20.27 -17.22 -3.14
CA GLY A 50 20.43 -16.19 -2.11
C GLY A 50 20.03 -14.79 -2.58
N ALA A 51 20.45 -14.40 -3.79
CA ALA A 51 20.15 -13.08 -4.35
C ALA A 51 18.65 -12.88 -4.57
N VAL A 52 17.96 -13.90 -5.08
CA VAL A 52 16.51 -13.87 -5.31
C VAL A 52 15.74 -13.86 -3.98
N MET A 53 16.16 -14.63 -2.97
CA MET A 53 15.53 -14.57 -1.65
C MET A 53 15.66 -13.19 -1.01
N ALA A 54 16.79 -12.50 -1.23
CA ALA A 54 16.98 -11.14 -0.76
C ALA A 54 16.12 -10.10 -1.51
N MET A 55 15.55 -10.42 -2.67
CA MET A 55 14.73 -9.49 -3.43
C MET A 55 13.43 -9.15 -2.70
N SER A 56 13.33 -7.91 -2.24
CA SER A 56 12.09 -7.39 -1.65
C SER A 56 11.83 -5.95 -2.12
N THR A 57 10.66 -5.42 -1.78
CA THR A 57 10.27 -4.04 -2.13
C THR A 57 10.96 -2.97 -1.27
N THR A 58 11.58 -3.35 -0.14
CA THR A 58 12.24 -2.40 0.77
C THR A 58 13.65 -2.87 1.15
N VAL A 59 14.55 -1.94 1.44
CA VAL A 59 15.91 -2.29 1.88
C VAL A 59 15.86 -3.04 3.22
N MET A 60 15.09 -2.54 4.20
CA MET A 60 14.99 -3.18 5.51
C MET A 60 14.32 -4.56 5.41
N GLY A 61 13.28 -4.70 4.58
CA GLY A 61 12.68 -5.99 4.28
C GLY A 61 13.68 -6.95 3.67
N SER A 62 14.49 -6.50 2.71
CA SER A 62 15.52 -7.30 2.06
C SER A 62 16.59 -7.77 3.05
N VAL A 63 17.10 -6.86 3.89
CA VAL A 63 18.07 -7.19 4.93
C VAL A 63 17.48 -8.19 5.92
N ARG A 64 16.28 -7.93 6.43
CA ARG A 64 15.59 -8.83 7.37
C ARG A 64 15.41 -10.22 6.77
N VAL A 65 14.85 -10.29 5.57
CA VAL A 65 14.61 -11.54 4.85
C VAL A 65 15.92 -12.28 4.60
N SER A 66 16.97 -11.59 4.18
CA SER A 66 18.30 -12.17 3.95
C SER A 66 18.90 -12.76 5.23
N VAL A 67 18.82 -12.02 6.34
CA VAL A 67 19.30 -12.50 7.64
C VAL A 67 18.51 -13.72 8.08
N GLN A 68 17.18 -13.67 7.99
CA GLN A 68 16.32 -14.78 8.37
C GLN A 68 16.56 -16.00 7.48
N SER A 69 16.69 -15.86 6.15
CA SER A 69 16.94 -16.97 5.24
C SER A 69 18.32 -17.60 5.47
N VAL A 70 19.35 -16.79 5.68
CA VAL A 70 20.70 -17.28 5.99
C VAL A 70 20.69 -18.04 7.32
N LEU A 71 20.07 -17.48 8.36
CA LEU A 71 19.91 -18.17 9.65
C LEU A 71 19.14 -19.48 9.52
N SER A 72 18.05 -19.50 8.74
CA SER A 72 17.30 -20.73 8.46
C SER A 72 18.17 -21.81 7.81
N ILE A 73 18.96 -21.42 6.82
CA ILE A 73 19.87 -22.33 6.11
C ILE A 73 20.91 -22.90 7.08
N TRP A 74 21.54 -22.05 7.89
CA TRP A 74 22.55 -22.49 8.86
C TRP A 74 21.96 -23.37 9.98
N LEU A 75 20.78 -23.02 10.49
CA LEU A 75 20.09 -23.83 11.50
C LEU A 75 19.68 -25.19 10.94
N GLY A 76 19.10 -25.23 9.75
CA GLY A 76 18.76 -26.49 9.08
C GLY A 76 20.00 -27.35 8.84
N SER A 77 21.07 -26.72 8.34
CA SER A 77 22.36 -27.39 8.14
C SER A 77 22.93 -27.96 9.44
N ALA A 78 22.88 -27.21 10.54
CA ALA A 78 23.33 -27.66 11.84
C ALA A 78 22.51 -28.86 12.36
N ILE A 79 21.18 -28.84 12.19
CA ILE A 79 20.32 -29.98 12.53
C ILE A 79 20.75 -31.22 11.76
N ALA A 80 20.92 -31.11 10.44
CA ALA A 80 21.31 -32.23 9.59
C ALA A 80 22.68 -32.80 9.97
N LEU A 81 23.69 -31.94 10.14
CA LEU A 81 25.03 -32.34 10.56
C LEU A 81 25.01 -33.06 11.91
N LEU A 82 24.32 -32.51 12.91
CA LEU A 82 24.22 -33.14 14.23
C LEU A 82 23.55 -34.51 14.12
N THR A 83 22.41 -34.60 13.43
CA THR A 83 21.73 -35.89 13.28
C THR A 83 22.52 -36.91 12.47
N GLY A 84 23.24 -36.49 11.43
CA GLY A 84 24.04 -37.37 10.58
C GLY A 84 25.28 -37.94 11.29
N VAL A 85 25.82 -37.22 12.28
CA VAL A 85 26.89 -37.73 13.15
C VAL A 85 26.39 -38.85 14.07
N PHE A 86 25.15 -38.76 14.57
CA PHE A 86 24.61 -39.74 15.52
C PHE A 86 23.81 -40.87 14.86
N LEU A 87 23.16 -40.62 13.73
CA LEU A 87 22.26 -41.53 13.03
C LEU A 87 22.67 -41.65 11.56
N GLY A 88 22.83 -42.88 11.07
CA GLY A 88 23.06 -43.14 9.65
C GLY A 88 21.86 -42.78 8.75
N PRO A 89 22.01 -42.85 7.41
CA PRO A 89 20.94 -42.55 6.48
C PRO A 89 19.78 -43.53 6.63
N SER A 90 18.64 -43.06 7.16
CA SER A 90 17.43 -43.87 7.32
C SER A 90 16.16 -43.04 7.24
N PRO A 91 14.99 -43.64 6.92
CA PRO A 91 13.71 -42.94 6.96
C PRO A 91 13.41 -42.31 8.33
N LEU A 92 13.86 -42.96 9.41
CA LEU A 92 13.71 -42.45 10.77
C LEU A 92 14.56 -41.19 11.00
N THR A 93 15.79 -41.18 10.49
CA THR A 93 16.69 -40.02 10.55
C THR A 93 16.09 -38.83 9.80
N ALA A 94 15.54 -39.08 8.59
CA ALA A 94 14.86 -38.05 7.82
C ALA A 94 13.61 -37.50 8.55
N ALA A 95 12.78 -38.38 9.12
CA ALA A 95 11.61 -37.97 9.91
C ALA A 95 12.01 -37.12 11.12
N LEU A 96 13.09 -37.50 11.82
CA LEU A 96 13.62 -36.74 12.96
C LEU A 96 14.12 -35.35 12.53
N VAL A 97 14.92 -35.28 11.45
CA VAL A 97 15.45 -34.01 10.91
C VAL A 97 14.32 -33.07 10.51
N ILE A 98 13.31 -33.58 9.81
CA ILE A 98 12.15 -32.79 9.40
C ILE A 98 11.37 -32.32 10.64
N GLY A 99 11.11 -33.22 11.60
CA GLY A 99 10.36 -32.88 12.82
C GLY A 99 11.04 -31.80 13.64
N VAL A 100 12.35 -31.93 13.89
CA VAL A 100 13.15 -30.92 14.60
C VAL A 100 13.21 -29.62 13.79
N GLY A 101 13.42 -29.71 12.46
CA GLY A 101 13.44 -28.56 11.57
C GLY A 101 12.14 -27.76 11.60
N VAL A 102 10.98 -28.43 11.58
CA VAL A 102 9.66 -27.79 11.69
C VAL A 102 9.47 -27.16 13.07
N MET A 103 9.93 -27.80 14.14
CA MET A 103 9.86 -27.23 15.49
C MET A 103 10.70 -25.94 15.59
N VAL A 104 11.90 -25.93 15.02
CA VAL A 104 12.77 -24.74 14.95
C VAL A 104 12.20 -23.67 14.02
N ALA A 105 11.54 -24.06 12.93
CA ALA A 105 10.87 -23.13 12.00
C ALA A 105 9.78 -22.29 12.69
N GLY A 106 9.18 -22.80 13.77
CA GLY A 106 8.16 -22.09 14.56
C GLY A 106 8.68 -20.94 15.42
N LEU A 107 10.00 -20.74 15.50
CA LEU A 107 10.59 -19.65 16.27
C LEU A 107 10.26 -18.28 15.66
N ARG A 108 9.63 -17.40 16.45
CA ARG A 108 9.07 -16.10 15.99
C ARG A 108 10.05 -15.17 15.27
N TRP A 109 11.35 -15.27 15.57
CA TRP A 109 12.38 -14.40 15.00
C TRP A 109 12.79 -14.78 13.57
N LEU A 110 12.57 -16.03 13.14
CA LEU A 110 12.80 -16.45 11.75
C LEU A 110 11.73 -15.92 10.78
N GLY A 111 10.55 -15.56 11.28
CA GLY A 111 9.44 -15.06 10.46
C GLY A 111 9.10 -16.01 9.32
N ASP A 112 8.80 -15.45 8.14
CA ASP A 112 8.36 -16.21 6.96
C ASP A 112 9.44 -17.17 6.42
N MET A 113 10.72 -16.87 6.70
CA MET A 113 11.84 -17.70 6.26
C MET A 113 12.08 -18.92 7.13
N GLY A 114 11.35 -19.10 8.25
CA GLY A 114 11.48 -20.29 9.10
C GLY A 114 11.22 -21.61 8.35
N SER A 115 10.34 -21.59 7.35
CA SER A 115 10.04 -22.75 6.49
C SER A 115 11.26 -23.32 5.76
N TRP A 116 12.32 -22.53 5.57
CA TRP A 116 13.57 -22.98 4.97
C TRP A 116 14.44 -23.85 5.88
N VAL A 117 14.21 -23.84 7.20
CA VAL A 117 14.97 -24.67 8.15
C VAL A 117 14.86 -26.16 7.81
N PRO A 118 13.64 -26.78 7.75
CA PRO A 118 13.52 -28.18 7.40
C PRO A 118 13.97 -28.47 5.97
N THR A 119 13.76 -27.55 5.02
CA THR A 119 14.23 -27.71 3.63
C THR A 119 15.75 -27.77 3.55
N ALA A 120 16.44 -26.85 4.21
CA ALA A 120 17.90 -26.81 4.27
C ALA A 120 18.45 -28.05 4.97
N ALA A 121 17.83 -28.48 6.07
CA ALA A 121 18.23 -29.68 6.77
C ALA A 121 18.12 -30.93 5.89
N LEU A 122 17.02 -31.04 5.14
CA LEU A 122 16.81 -32.16 4.22
C LEU A 122 17.80 -32.13 3.05
N PHE A 123 18.10 -30.95 2.48
CA PHE A 123 19.11 -30.82 1.43
C PHE A 123 20.49 -31.27 1.89
N VAL A 124 20.91 -30.86 3.10
CA VAL A 124 22.19 -31.27 3.65
C VAL A 124 22.22 -32.77 3.92
N LEU A 125 21.13 -33.34 4.45
CA LEU A 125 21.03 -34.78 4.73
C LEU A 125 21.09 -35.64 3.45
N ILE A 126 20.47 -35.18 2.35
CA ILE A 126 20.35 -35.96 1.11
C ILE A 126 21.53 -35.73 0.17
N ILE A 127 21.96 -34.49 -0.02
CA ILE A 127 22.93 -34.10 -1.05
C ILE A 127 24.34 -34.05 -0.46
N GLY A 128 24.48 -33.66 0.81
CA GLY A 128 25.77 -33.54 1.48
C GLY A 128 26.33 -34.86 2.00
N THR A 129 26.00 -36.01 1.40
CA THR A 129 26.38 -37.34 1.94
C THR A 129 27.88 -37.62 1.88
N GLU A 130 28.59 -37.12 0.87
CA GLU A 130 30.03 -37.35 0.69
C GLU A 130 30.88 -36.38 1.51
N ASP A 131 30.64 -35.08 1.39
CA ASP A 131 31.27 -34.03 2.19
C ASP A 131 30.21 -33.04 2.71
N PRO A 132 29.58 -33.35 3.86
CA PRO A 132 28.55 -32.51 4.45
C PRO A 132 29.04 -31.10 4.77
N VAL A 133 30.30 -30.96 5.20
CA VAL A 133 30.86 -29.68 5.66
C VAL A 133 31.14 -28.78 4.46
N ALA A 134 31.75 -29.30 3.40
CA ALA A 134 31.94 -28.55 2.16
C ALA A 134 30.60 -28.14 1.57
N PHE A 135 29.61 -29.03 1.53
CA PHE A 135 28.27 -28.72 1.03
C PHE A 135 27.59 -27.61 1.84
N VAL A 136 27.60 -27.68 3.17
CA VAL A 136 27.03 -26.63 4.03
C VAL A 136 27.74 -25.29 3.84
N SER A 137 29.07 -25.31 3.71
CA SER A 137 29.85 -24.10 3.47
C SER A 137 29.51 -23.45 2.13
N ALA A 138 29.33 -24.24 1.07
CA ALA A 138 28.93 -23.77 -0.24
C ALA A 138 27.48 -23.26 -0.22
N TYR A 139 26.55 -24.06 0.30
CA TYR A 139 25.13 -23.72 0.35
C TYR A 139 24.87 -22.46 1.18
N GLY A 140 25.36 -22.41 2.43
CA GLY A 140 25.20 -21.27 3.32
C GLY A 140 26.02 -20.05 2.87
N GLY A 141 27.28 -20.26 2.49
CA GLY A 141 28.21 -19.19 2.11
C GLY A 141 27.83 -18.51 0.80
N LEU A 142 27.54 -19.27 -0.26
CA LEU A 142 27.09 -18.69 -1.53
C LEU A 142 25.72 -18.05 -1.40
N SER A 143 24.80 -18.64 -0.64
CA SER A 143 23.50 -18.01 -0.37
C SER A 143 23.66 -16.66 0.34
N LEU A 144 24.61 -16.54 1.27
CA LEU A 144 24.92 -15.27 1.94
C LEU A 144 25.52 -14.24 0.97
N ILE A 145 26.47 -14.65 0.11
CA ILE A 145 27.05 -13.78 -0.92
C ILE A 145 25.97 -13.29 -1.88
N GLY A 146 25.15 -14.22 -2.37
CA GLY A 146 23.98 -13.94 -3.17
C GLY A 146 23.05 -12.93 -2.53
N ALA A 147 22.65 -13.19 -1.29
CA ALA A 147 21.78 -12.30 -0.53
C ALA A 147 22.38 -10.90 -0.37
N THR A 148 23.70 -10.81 -0.15
CA THR A 148 24.43 -9.53 -0.09
C THR A 148 24.36 -8.78 -1.42
N ILE A 149 24.54 -9.46 -2.55
CA ILE A 149 24.39 -8.88 -3.89
C ILE A 149 22.94 -8.41 -4.09
N GLY A 150 21.96 -9.20 -3.67
CA GLY A 150 20.55 -8.85 -3.78
C GLY A 150 20.19 -7.59 -2.98
N VAL A 151 20.61 -7.53 -1.71
CA VAL A 151 20.48 -6.34 -0.86
C VAL A 151 21.16 -5.14 -1.52
N ALA A 152 22.39 -5.30 -2.01
CA ALA A 152 23.13 -4.22 -2.66
C ALA A 152 22.40 -3.67 -3.90
N MET A 153 21.81 -4.55 -4.71
CA MET A 153 21.04 -4.15 -5.89
C MET A 153 19.77 -3.35 -5.51
N ILE A 154 19.09 -3.68 -4.42
CA ILE A 154 17.92 -2.90 -3.94
C ILE A 154 18.36 -1.55 -3.37
N VAL A 155 19.53 -1.50 -2.72
CA VAL A 155 20.12 -0.25 -2.23
C VAL A 155 20.47 0.67 -3.41
N LEU A 156 21.05 0.12 -4.48
CA LEU A 156 21.43 0.85 -5.70
C LEU A 156 20.22 1.25 -6.56
N PHE A 157 19.22 0.38 -6.65
CA PHE A 157 18.02 0.54 -7.48
C PHE A 157 16.73 0.39 -6.64
N PRO A 158 16.45 1.35 -5.73
CA PRO A 158 15.28 1.28 -4.88
C PRO A 158 13.99 1.26 -5.68
N GLN A 159 13.11 0.34 -5.32
CA GLN A 159 11.74 0.29 -5.80
C GLN A 159 10.88 1.11 -4.83
N LEU A 160 10.30 2.22 -5.28
CA LEU A 160 9.20 2.85 -4.54
C LEU A 160 7.88 2.26 -5.05
N PRO A 161 7.09 1.58 -4.20
CA PRO A 161 5.80 1.04 -4.59
C PRO A 161 4.74 2.16 -4.70
N LEU A 162 4.92 3.08 -5.65
CA LEU A 162 3.97 4.18 -5.86
C LEU A 162 2.67 3.69 -6.50
N ALA A 163 2.76 2.73 -7.43
CA ALA A 163 1.59 2.27 -8.19
C ALA A 163 0.49 1.58 -7.33
N PRO A 164 0.80 0.73 -6.34
CA PRO A 164 -0.20 0.22 -5.40
C PRO A 164 -0.87 1.32 -4.56
N ALA A 165 -0.10 2.29 -4.09
CA ALA A 165 -0.63 3.41 -3.32
C ALA A 165 -1.50 4.35 -4.17
N GLU A 166 -1.11 4.65 -5.40
CA GLU A 166 -1.93 5.40 -6.37
C GLU A 166 -3.24 4.66 -6.68
N ARG A 167 -3.23 3.31 -6.74
CA ARG A 167 -4.44 2.50 -6.87
C ARG A 167 -5.34 2.62 -5.64
N ALA A 168 -4.79 2.47 -4.44
CA ALA A 168 -5.57 2.59 -3.21
C ALA A 168 -6.21 3.99 -3.06
N MET A 169 -5.51 5.06 -3.48
CA MET A 169 -6.07 6.41 -3.50
C MET A 169 -7.22 6.56 -4.52
N ARG A 170 -7.14 5.90 -5.68
CA ARG A 170 -8.26 5.87 -6.64
C ARG A 170 -9.48 5.14 -6.06
N ASP A 171 -9.27 4.00 -5.41
CA ASP A 171 -10.34 3.25 -4.76
C ASP A 171 -11.08 4.11 -3.72
N VAL A 172 -10.32 4.82 -2.85
CA VAL A 172 -10.92 5.73 -1.86
C VAL A 172 -11.69 6.86 -2.53
N ARG A 173 -11.11 7.48 -3.58
CA ARG A 173 -11.76 8.56 -4.33
C ARG A 173 -13.09 8.13 -4.93
N GLU A 174 -13.14 6.97 -5.56
CA GLU A 174 -14.39 6.45 -6.16
C GLU A 174 -15.47 6.26 -5.08
N VAL A 175 -15.11 5.66 -3.94
CA VAL A 175 -16.04 5.49 -2.82
C VAL A 175 -16.52 6.85 -2.29
N VAL A 176 -15.61 7.80 -2.06
CA VAL A 176 -15.95 9.13 -1.55
C VAL A 176 -16.83 9.91 -2.51
N VAL A 177 -16.58 9.88 -3.82
CA VAL A 177 -17.43 10.50 -4.84
C VAL A 177 -18.85 9.95 -4.79
N VAL A 178 -18.99 8.63 -4.66
CA VAL A 178 -20.31 7.99 -4.52
C VAL A 178 -21.02 8.46 -3.24
N GLN A 179 -20.32 8.53 -2.10
CA GLN A 179 -20.94 8.98 -0.85
C GLN A 179 -21.31 10.47 -0.87
N LEU A 180 -20.47 11.36 -1.43
CA LEU A 180 -20.81 12.78 -1.57
C LEU A 180 -22.07 12.98 -2.40
N ARG A 181 -22.24 12.22 -3.49
CA ARG A 181 -23.46 12.25 -4.31
C ARG A 181 -24.68 11.74 -3.56
N ARG A 182 -24.55 10.63 -2.81
CA ARG A 182 -25.64 10.12 -1.96
C ARG A 182 -26.05 11.10 -0.87
N LEU A 183 -25.10 11.78 -0.24
CA LEU A 183 -25.37 12.83 0.74
C LEU A 183 -26.09 14.02 0.09
N ALA A 184 -25.67 14.43 -1.11
CA ALA A 184 -26.36 15.47 -1.86
C ALA A 184 -27.79 15.07 -2.24
N ASP A 185 -28.02 13.83 -2.67
CA ASP A 185 -29.35 13.31 -2.98
C ASP A 185 -30.24 13.27 -1.73
N ALA A 186 -29.68 12.83 -0.58
CA ALA A 186 -30.38 12.80 0.71
C ALA A 186 -30.79 14.20 1.20
N LEU A 187 -30.01 15.23 0.89
CA LEU A 187 -30.36 16.62 1.19
C LEU A 187 -31.47 17.17 0.27
N GLN A 188 -31.64 16.61 -0.93
CA GLN A 188 -32.64 17.07 -1.90
C GLN A 188 -33.99 16.36 -1.78
N TRP A 189 -34.03 15.13 -1.27
CA TRP A 189 -35.24 14.32 -1.13
C TRP A 189 -35.83 14.41 0.28
N GLU A 190 -37.17 14.35 0.39
CA GLU A 190 -37.91 14.44 1.66
C GLU A 190 -37.84 13.16 2.52
N GLY A 191 -37.21 12.08 2.03
CA GLY A 191 -37.06 10.82 2.75
C GLY A 191 -35.62 10.65 3.25
N PRO A 192 -35.36 10.65 4.57
CA PRO A 192 -34.02 10.38 5.08
C PRO A 192 -33.56 8.96 4.70
N PRO A 193 -32.26 8.75 4.44
CA PRO A 193 -31.70 7.41 4.28
C PRO A 193 -31.97 6.55 5.52
N THR A 194 -32.23 5.27 5.34
CA THR A 194 -32.49 4.35 6.46
C THR A 194 -31.20 4.13 7.29
N GLN A 195 -31.30 3.86 8.59
CA GLN A 195 -30.16 3.45 9.44
C GLN A 195 -29.25 2.37 8.81
N THR A 196 -29.81 1.45 8.03
CA THR A 196 -29.05 0.43 7.28
C THR A 196 -28.16 1.05 6.20
N GLN A 197 -28.66 2.06 5.45
CA GLN A 197 -27.94 2.76 4.40
C GLN A 197 -26.77 3.59 4.99
N TRP A 198 -26.96 4.19 6.17
CA TRP A 198 -25.90 4.88 6.90
C TRP A 198 -24.78 3.93 7.36
N ARG A 199 -25.15 2.75 7.88
CA ARG A 199 -24.18 1.71 8.25
C ARG A 199 -23.42 1.20 7.02
N GLU A 200 -24.10 1.02 5.89
CA GLU A 200 -23.47 0.61 4.64
C GLU A 200 -22.48 1.67 4.12
N CYS A 201 -22.79 2.96 4.25
CA CYS A 201 -21.87 4.06 3.90
C CYS A 201 -20.55 3.95 4.68
N ARG A 202 -20.62 3.86 6.02
CA ARG A 202 -19.43 3.71 6.87
C ARG A 202 -18.65 2.43 6.56
N ALA A 203 -19.36 1.31 6.40
CA ALA A 203 -18.75 0.01 6.10
C ALA A 203 -18.01 -0.02 4.75
N GLN A 204 -18.35 0.88 3.81
CA GLN A 204 -17.67 0.99 2.51
C GLN A 204 -16.39 1.85 2.58
N ILE A 205 -16.35 2.88 3.43
CA ILE A 205 -15.23 3.82 3.53
C ILE A 205 -14.06 3.23 4.34
N GLU A 206 -14.34 2.61 5.48
CA GLU A 206 -13.29 2.16 6.42
C GLU A 206 -12.26 1.19 5.77
N PRO A 207 -12.67 0.16 5.00
CA PRO A 207 -11.72 -0.77 4.39
C PRO A 207 -10.79 -0.10 3.38
N VAL A 208 -11.30 0.84 2.57
CA VAL A 208 -10.51 1.52 1.55
C VAL A 208 -9.52 2.51 2.16
N ILE A 209 -9.89 3.22 3.24
CA ILE A 209 -8.97 4.08 4.00
C ILE A 209 -7.87 3.25 4.65
N ASN A 210 -8.23 2.15 5.31
CA ASN A 210 -7.25 1.29 5.97
C ASN A 210 -6.24 0.72 4.97
N ARG A 211 -6.71 0.33 3.78
CA ARG A 211 -5.83 -0.10 2.68
C ARG A 211 -4.92 1.04 2.21
N MET A 212 -5.45 2.24 1.98
CA MET A 212 -4.65 3.41 1.59
C MET A 212 -3.57 3.73 2.62
N ARG A 213 -3.91 3.72 3.92
CA ARG A 213 -2.95 3.93 5.03
C ARG A 213 -1.88 2.85 5.10
N ALA A 214 -2.24 1.58 4.86
CA ALA A 214 -1.26 0.50 4.79
C ALA A 214 -0.26 0.72 3.65
N GLU A 215 -0.75 1.03 2.44
CA GLU A 215 0.10 1.31 1.28
C GLU A 215 0.98 2.56 1.50
N ARG A 216 0.46 3.62 2.14
CA ARG A 216 1.27 4.77 2.59
C ARG A 216 2.41 4.33 3.48
N GLN A 217 2.13 3.51 4.48
CA GLN A 217 3.15 3.05 5.41
C GLN A 217 4.26 2.30 4.67
N HIS A 218 3.91 1.44 3.71
CA HIS A 218 4.88 0.78 2.83
C HIS A 218 5.74 1.78 2.03
N VAL A 219 5.13 2.82 1.46
CA VAL A 219 5.86 3.87 0.73
C VAL A 219 6.78 4.68 1.65
N VAL A 220 6.31 5.04 2.85
CA VAL A 220 7.10 5.78 3.85
C VAL A 220 8.29 4.95 4.31
N ASP A 221 8.10 3.67 4.60
CA ASP A 221 9.18 2.78 5.04
C ASP A 221 10.20 2.54 3.93
N ALA A 222 9.75 2.36 2.68
CA ALA A 222 10.61 2.31 1.50
C ALA A 222 11.44 3.61 1.35
N SER A 223 10.84 4.77 1.63
CA SER A 223 11.50 6.08 1.51
C SER A 223 12.52 6.35 2.64
N ARG A 224 12.21 5.97 3.89
CA ARG A 224 13.08 6.21 5.06
C ARG A 224 14.39 5.45 4.96
N ALA A 225 14.31 4.21 4.47
CA ALA A 225 15.48 3.37 4.27
C ALA A 225 16.40 3.89 3.15
N ASN A 226 15.94 4.85 2.34
CA ASN A 226 16.69 5.33 1.19
C ASN A 226 16.81 6.87 1.13
N ARG A 227 17.57 7.42 2.09
CA ARG A 227 17.85 8.86 2.25
C ARG A 227 18.46 9.55 1.01
N ARG A 228 19.06 8.81 0.06
CA ARG A 228 19.91 9.38 -1.01
C ARG A 228 19.20 9.83 -2.29
N GLN A 229 17.89 9.60 -2.48
CA GLN A 229 17.25 9.96 -3.75
C GLN A 229 16.34 11.19 -3.68
N SER A 230 16.93 12.36 -3.94
CA SER A 230 16.19 13.61 -4.21
C SER A 230 15.19 13.51 -5.38
N ARG A 231 15.41 12.58 -6.32
CA ARG A 231 14.59 12.43 -7.55
C ARG A 231 13.14 12.00 -7.26
N HIS A 232 12.93 11.17 -6.23
CA HIS A 232 11.59 10.71 -5.86
C HIS A 232 10.96 11.53 -4.72
N ARG A 233 11.71 12.40 -4.04
CA ARG A 233 11.17 13.22 -2.92
C ARG A 233 10.01 14.11 -3.35
N ARG A 234 10.06 14.70 -4.55
CA ARG A 234 8.97 15.52 -5.09
C ARG A 234 7.71 14.68 -5.33
N ARG A 235 7.85 13.53 -5.99
CA ARG A 235 6.72 12.63 -6.27
C ARG A 235 6.10 12.07 -4.98
N LEU A 236 6.94 11.69 -4.01
CA LEU A 236 6.51 11.25 -2.69
C LEU A 236 5.76 12.36 -1.94
N GLY A 237 6.29 13.58 -1.95
CA GLY A 237 5.65 14.74 -1.32
C GLY A 237 4.25 14.99 -1.90
N GLN A 238 4.14 15.05 -3.23
CA GLN A 238 2.87 15.22 -3.92
C GLN A 238 1.86 14.11 -3.57
N GLN A 239 2.30 12.85 -3.54
CA GLN A 239 1.43 11.72 -3.22
C GLN A 239 0.94 11.77 -1.76
N LEU A 240 1.82 12.08 -0.81
CA LEU A 240 1.45 12.23 0.61
C LEU A 240 0.51 13.42 0.84
N GLU A 241 0.67 14.50 0.07
CA GLU A 241 -0.23 15.66 0.12
C GLU A 241 -1.63 15.30 -0.39
N GLN A 242 -1.72 14.59 -1.52
CA GLN A 242 -2.97 14.09 -2.08
C GLN A 242 -3.66 13.09 -1.16
N GLU A 243 -2.90 12.21 -0.50
CA GLU A 243 -3.46 11.26 0.45
C GLU A 243 -4.08 11.99 1.66
N ARG A 244 -3.37 12.98 2.23
CA ARG A 244 -3.93 13.83 3.30
C ARG A 244 -5.14 14.63 2.84
N ALA A 245 -5.22 14.95 1.56
CA ALA A 245 -6.39 15.61 0.98
C ALA A 245 -7.59 14.68 1.01
N LEU A 246 -7.39 13.45 0.56
CA LEU A 246 -8.43 12.45 0.50
C LEU A 246 -8.89 12.01 1.89
N GLU A 247 -7.96 11.85 2.85
CA GLU A 247 -8.31 11.61 4.26
C GLU A 247 -9.21 12.72 4.81
N ARG A 248 -8.94 13.99 4.48
CA ARG A 248 -9.78 15.12 4.89
C ARG A 248 -11.19 15.05 4.30
N VAL A 249 -11.33 14.68 3.02
CA VAL A 249 -12.66 14.51 2.42
C VAL A 249 -13.39 13.32 3.04
N CYS A 250 -12.71 12.22 3.34
CA CYS A 250 -13.32 11.10 4.06
C CYS A 250 -13.87 11.53 5.42
N PHE A 251 -13.10 12.33 6.19
CA PHE A 251 -13.59 12.89 7.45
C PHE A 251 -14.79 13.81 7.25
N LEU A 252 -14.82 14.63 6.20
CA LEU A 252 -15.99 15.45 5.85
C LEU A 252 -17.22 14.56 5.59
N VAL A 253 -17.08 13.48 4.84
CA VAL A 253 -18.20 12.56 4.54
C VAL A 253 -18.69 11.86 5.80
N GLU A 254 -17.78 11.43 6.67
CA GLU A 254 -18.12 10.78 7.95
C GLU A 254 -18.83 11.75 8.90
N ASP A 255 -18.32 12.98 9.04
CA ASP A 255 -18.90 14.06 9.84
C ASP A 255 -20.30 14.42 9.34
N LEU A 256 -20.47 14.63 8.03
CA LEU A 256 -21.78 14.86 7.41
C LEU A 256 -22.76 13.72 7.63
N THR A 257 -22.28 12.49 7.48
CA THR A 257 -23.09 11.28 7.70
C THR A 257 -23.55 11.20 9.15
N GLN A 258 -22.68 11.50 10.11
CA GLN A 258 -23.02 11.51 11.52
C GLN A 258 -24.03 12.62 11.86
N LEU A 259 -23.82 13.84 11.34
CA LEU A 259 -24.74 14.96 11.52
C LEU A 259 -26.16 14.62 11.01
N LEU A 260 -26.25 14.03 9.81
CA LEU A 260 -27.54 13.59 9.24
C LEU A 260 -28.17 12.42 10.01
N GLU A 261 -27.37 11.53 10.59
CA GLU A 261 -27.88 10.41 11.40
C GLU A 261 -28.35 10.85 12.80
N GLU A 262 -27.66 11.80 13.43
CA GLU A 262 -28.07 12.41 14.70
C GLU A 262 -29.41 13.15 14.54
N GLU A 263 -29.60 13.82 13.40
CA GLU A 263 -30.86 14.46 13.02
C GLU A 263 -32.02 13.45 12.90
N GLU A 264 -31.83 12.32 12.21
CA GLU A 264 -32.86 11.28 12.04
C GLU A 264 -33.30 10.69 13.40
N ARG A 265 -32.35 10.44 14.30
CA ARG A 265 -32.64 9.84 15.61
C ARG A 265 -33.37 10.77 16.56
N ALA A 266 -33.14 12.07 16.47
CA ALA A 266 -33.72 13.03 17.40
C ALA A 266 -35.23 13.23 17.17
N GLY A 267 -35.78 12.83 16.02
CA GLY A 267 -37.19 13.06 15.69
C GLY A 267 -37.57 14.55 15.71
N ASN A 268 -36.58 15.43 15.57
CA ASN A 268 -36.74 16.87 15.70
C ASN A 268 -37.37 17.46 14.44
N ASP A 269 -38.40 18.30 14.61
CA ASP A 269 -38.92 19.20 13.56
C ASP A 269 -37.89 20.28 13.13
N LEU A 270 -36.79 20.41 13.88
CA LEU A 270 -35.64 21.26 13.58
C LEU A 270 -34.61 20.46 12.81
N VAL A 271 -34.71 20.59 11.50
CA VAL A 271 -33.78 20.08 10.50
C VAL A 271 -32.38 20.64 10.73
N GLY A 272 -31.33 19.82 10.76
CA GLY A 272 -29.94 20.26 10.98
C GLY A 272 -29.43 21.26 9.92
N LEU A 273 -30.02 21.21 8.71
CA LEU A 273 -30.02 22.30 7.73
C LEU A 273 -31.44 22.61 7.29
N GLY A 274 -31.95 23.80 7.62
CA GLY A 274 -33.27 24.24 7.16
C GLY A 274 -33.46 24.09 5.63
N PRO A 275 -34.72 24.01 5.14
CA PRO A 275 -35.04 23.76 3.74
C PRO A 275 -34.39 24.76 2.76
N HIS A 276 -34.01 25.94 3.24
CA HIS A 276 -33.31 26.97 2.47
C HIS A 276 -31.82 26.67 2.27
N LEU A 277 -31.17 25.94 3.17
CA LEU A 277 -29.74 25.62 3.13
C LEU A 277 -29.44 24.24 2.54
N ARG A 278 -30.42 23.33 2.49
CA ARG A 278 -30.23 22.00 1.87
C ARG A 278 -29.84 22.07 0.39
N PRO A 279 -30.53 22.82 -0.50
CA PRO A 279 -30.16 22.88 -1.92
C PRO A 279 -28.74 23.41 -2.19
N PRO A 280 -28.29 24.56 -1.64
CA PRO A 280 -26.93 25.04 -1.89
C PRO A 280 -25.87 24.12 -1.27
N THR A 281 -26.18 23.44 -0.15
CA THR A 281 -25.27 22.44 0.43
C THR A 281 -25.12 21.24 -0.49
N ALA A 282 -26.22 20.70 -1.01
CA ALA A 282 -26.19 19.60 -1.96
C ALA A 282 -25.39 19.95 -3.23
N GLN A 283 -25.55 21.16 -3.77
CA GLN A 283 -24.78 21.64 -4.91
C GLN A 283 -23.28 21.73 -4.62
N ALA A 284 -22.90 22.23 -3.44
CA ALA A 284 -21.50 22.27 -3.03
C ALA A 284 -20.88 20.87 -2.90
N LEU A 285 -21.63 19.88 -2.39
CA LEU A 285 -21.19 18.48 -2.31
C LEU A 285 -21.04 17.84 -3.70
N LEU A 286 -21.97 18.10 -4.64
CA LEU A 286 -21.89 17.62 -6.01
C LEU A 286 -20.67 18.21 -6.74
N ALA A 287 -20.44 19.52 -6.61
CA ALA A 287 -19.29 20.18 -7.22
C ALA A 287 -17.96 19.67 -6.64
N LEU A 288 -17.91 19.35 -5.33
CA LEU A 288 -16.75 18.69 -4.73
C LEU A 288 -16.55 17.27 -5.27
N ALA A 289 -17.63 16.51 -5.47
CA ALA A 289 -17.58 15.17 -6.05
C ALA A 289 -17.06 15.20 -7.51
N ASP A 290 -17.50 16.17 -8.30
CA ASP A 290 -17.04 16.35 -9.68
C ASP A 290 -15.58 16.79 -9.71
N LEU A 291 -15.15 17.70 -8.83
CA LEU A 291 -13.74 18.07 -8.67
C LEU A 291 -12.85 16.86 -8.34
N LEU A 292 -13.30 15.98 -7.43
CA LEU A 292 -12.55 14.77 -7.09
C LEU A 292 -12.47 13.78 -8.25
N ARG A 293 -13.50 13.74 -9.10
CA ARG A 293 -13.51 12.92 -10.32
C ARG A 293 -12.69 13.54 -11.45
N SER A 294 -12.48 14.86 -11.40
CA SER A 294 -11.70 15.60 -12.40
C SER A 294 -10.23 15.15 -12.41
N GLY A 295 -9.63 15.18 -13.60
CA GLY A 295 -8.21 14.89 -13.83
C GLY A 295 -7.79 13.42 -13.66
N ASP A 296 -6.48 13.21 -13.59
CA ASP A 296 -5.84 11.89 -13.46
C ASP A 296 -5.55 11.51 -11.99
N GLY A 297 -6.02 12.35 -11.08
CA GLY A 297 -5.78 12.30 -9.66
C GLY A 297 -4.47 12.90 -9.16
N ARG A 298 -3.59 13.29 -10.07
CA ARG A 298 -2.47 14.18 -9.77
C ARG A 298 -2.86 15.63 -9.99
N THR A 299 -3.63 15.89 -11.03
CA THR A 299 -4.18 17.20 -11.37
C THR A 299 -5.70 17.23 -11.21
N VAL A 300 -6.23 18.45 -11.16
CA VAL A 300 -7.67 18.73 -11.25
C VAL A 300 -7.94 19.64 -12.44
N ASP A 301 -9.14 19.58 -12.97
CA ASP A 301 -9.60 20.50 -14.01
C ASP A 301 -9.81 21.91 -13.39
N VAL A 302 -9.39 22.95 -14.13
CA VAL A 302 -9.62 24.35 -13.74
C VAL A 302 -11.10 24.65 -13.64
N ALA A 303 -11.90 24.17 -14.59
CA ALA A 303 -13.32 24.44 -14.65
C ALA A 303 -14.04 23.82 -13.45
N ASP A 304 -13.75 22.57 -13.12
CA ASP A 304 -14.34 21.88 -11.97
C ASP A 304 -13.91 22.52 -10.64
N LYS A 305 -12.64 22.98 -10.56
CA LYS A 305 -12.17 23.71 -9.37
C LYS A 305 -12.89 25.04 -9.20
N ALA A 306 -13.05 25.80 -10.29
CA ALA A 306 -13.79 27.05 -10.28
C ALA A 306 -15.27 26.84 -9.93
N ALA A 307 -15.90 25.79 -10.46
CA ALA A 307 -17.28 25.43 -10.16
C ALA A 307 -17.47 25.07 -8.67
N ALA A 308 -16.56 24.28 -8.09
CA ALA A 308 -16.60 23.94 -6.67
C ALA A 308 -16.40 25.17 -5.76
N GLN A 309 -15.53 26.11 -6.16
CA GLN A 309 -15.35 27.38 -5.44
C GLN A 309 -16.58 28.28 -5.54
N ALA A 310 -17.23 28.33 -6.71
CA ALA A 310 -18.46 29.09 -6.92
C ALA A 310 -19.61 28.53 -6.07
N ALA A 311 -19.83 27.22 -6.08
CA ALA A 311 -20.87 26.56 -5.28
C ALA A 311 -20.65 26.76 -3.77
N LEU A 312 -19.40 26.71 -3.30
CA LEU A 312 -19.08 27.03 -1.90
C LEU A 312 -19.36 28.49 -1.57
N SER A 313 -19.06 29.42 -2.48
CA SER A 313 -19.30 30.85 -2.28
C SER A 313 -20.80 31.13 -2.20
N GLU A 314 -21.60 30.53 -3.08
CA GLU A 314 -23.06 30.63 -3.02
C GLU A 314 -23.62 30.09 -1.69
N LEU A 315 -23.12 28.95 -1.21
CA LEU A 315 -23.52 28.42 0.10
C LEU A 315 -23.20 29.41 1.24
N VAL A 316 -22.01 30.02 1.21
CA VAL A 316 -21.60 31.03 2.20
C VAL A 316 -22.51 32.25 2.15
N ASP A 317 -22.82 32.75 0.96
CA ASP A 317 -23.71 33.90 0.78
C ASP A 317 -25.13 33.60 1.31
N ARG A 318 -25.66 32.41 1.03
CA ARG A 318 -26.96 31.97 1.54
C ARG A 318 -27.00 31.87 3.07
N ILE A 319 -25.92 31.38 3.70
CA ILE A 319 -25.80 31.34 5.16
C ILE A 319 -25.77 32.76 5.74
N HIS A 320 -25.08 33.69 5.06
CA HIS A 320 -25.03 35.08 5.48
C HIS A 320 -26.40 35.78 5.39
N ASP A 321 -27.16 35.56 4.32
CA ASP A 321 -28.51 36.11 4.15
C ASP A 321 -29.49 35.54 5.19
N PHE A 322 -29.31 34.28 5.59
CA PHE A 322 -30.20 33.59 6.52
C PHE A 322 -29.95 33.93 8.01
N ARG A 323 -28.81 34.56 8.35
CA ARG A 323 -28.44 34.94 9.72
C ARG A 323 -29.45 35.86 10.43
N ALA A 324 -30.37 36.48 9.71
CA ALA A 324 -31.39 37.37 10.29
C ALA A 324 -32.63 36.64 10.85
N GLY A 325 -32.79 35.33 10.62
CA GLY A 325 -34.00 34.59 11.04
C GLY A 325 -33.86 33.08 11.29
N GLY A 326 -32.65 32.51 11.19
CA GLY A 326 -32.40 31.07 11.40
C GLY A 326 -32.11 30.66 12.85
N SER A 327 -32.27 29.36 13.16
CA SER A 327 -31.84 28.76 14.42
C SER A 327 -30.30 28.75 14.56
N GLU A 328 -29.78 28.90 15.78
CA GLU A 328 -28.32 28.84 16.04
C GLU A 328 -27.71 27.49 15.63
N ASP A 329 -28.46 26.40 15.79
CA ASP A 329 -28.02 25.03 15.46
C ASP A 329 -27.86 24.81 13.94
N GLU A 330 -28.76 25.39 13.13
CA GLU A 330 -28.68 25.34 11.67
C GLU A 330 -27.45 26.08 11.14
N LEU A 331 -27.17 27.25 11.72
CA LEU A 331 -26.02 28.08 11.36
C LEU A 331 -24.70 27.42 11.77
N PHE A 332 -24.66 26.73 12.92
CA PHE A 332 -23.49 25.98 13.38
C PHE A 332 -23.18 24.79 12.45
N THR A 333 -24.21 24.02 12.08
CA THR A 333 -24.08 22.89 11.17
C THR A 333 -23.60 23.35 9.79
N ALA A 334 -24.27 24.34 9.20
CA ALA A 334 -23.90 24.89 7.89
C ALA A 334 -22.47 25.49 7.90
N GLY A 335 -22.08 26.18 8.97
CA GLY A 335 -20.73 26.72 9.15
C GLY A 335 -19.65 25.64 9.22
N SER A 336 -19.93 24.51 9.88
CA SER A 336 -19.02 23.36 9.94
C SER A 336 -18.81 22.73 8.56
N ILE A 337 -19.90 22.57 7.79
CA ILE A 337 -19.85 22.04 6.43
C ILE A 337 -19.04 22.95 5.51
N VAL A 338 -19.31 24.26 5.53
CA VAL A 338 -18.54 25.25 4.75
C VAL A 338 -17.06 25.18 5.09
N THR A 339 -16.71 25.10 6.37
CA THR A 339 -15.31 25.06 6.83
C THR A 339 -14.61 23.81 6.31
N ASN A 340 -15.29 22.66 6.36
CA ASN A 340 -14.74 21.39 5.89
C ASN A 340 -14.61 21.37 4.35
N ILE A 341 -15.59 21.85 3.58
CA ILE A 341 -15.50 21.96 2.12
C ILE A 341 -14.38 22.93 1.73
N ARG A 342 -14.30 24.11 2.36
CA ARG A 342 -13.23 25.10 2.12
C ARG A 342 -11.85 24.49 2.30
N ARG A 343 -11.65 23.77 3.41
CA ARG A 343 -10.37 23.08 3.72
C ARG A 343 -10.01 21.99 2.70
N CYS A 344 -11.00 21.41 2.02
CA CYS A 344 -10.78 20.47 0.92
C CYS A 344 -10.37 21.21 -0.39
N LEU A 345 -10.94 22.38 -0.66
CA LEU A 345 -10.64 23.18 -1.86
C LEU A 345 -9.29 23.93 -1.80
N GLU A 346 -8.82 24.28 -0.60
CA GLU A 346 -7.53 24.96 -0.39
C GLU A 346 -6.31 24.08 -0.67
N ILE A 347 -6.52 22.80 -0.98
CA ILE A 347 -5.45 21.86 -1.23
C ILE A 347 -4.80 22.17 -2.58
N PRO A 348 -3.47 22.37 -2.64
CA PRO A 348 -2.78 22.63 -3.89
C PRO A 348 -2.82 21.38 -4.77
N HIS A 349 -3.80 21.32 -5.67
CA HIS A 349 -3.75 20.43 -6.81
C HIS A 349 -3.03 21.17 -7.95
N PRO A 350 -1.95 20.62 -8.52
CA PRO A 350 -1.43 21.16 -9.77
C PRO A 350 -2.55 21.11 -10.80
N VAL A 351 -2.76 22.22 -11.49
CA VAL A 351 -3.75 22.32 -12.56
C VAL A 351 -3.22 21.54 -13.76
N GLY A 352 -4.10 20.80 -14.45
CA GLY A 352 -3.72 20.17 -15.72
C GLY A 352 -3.39 21.23 -16.76
N ASP A 353 -2.16 21.26 -17.26
CA ASP A 353 -1.79 22.07 -18.43
C ASP A 353 -2.47 21.48 -19.67
N GLU A 354 -3.66 21.97 -20.02
CA GLU A 354 -4.24 21.77 -21.36
C GLU A 354 -4.05 22.96 -22.31
N ASP A 355 -3.41 24.07 -21.89
CA ASP A 355 -3.41 25.31 -22.70
C ASP A 355 -2.06 26.03 -22.86
N VAL A 356 -0.97 25.30 -23.17
CA VAL A 356 0.31 25.93 -23.60
C VAL A 356 0.80 25.42 -24.98
N ARG A 357 -0.11 24.97 -25.85
CA ARG A 357 0.22 24.79 -27.28
C ARG A 357 -0.88 25.37 -28.17
N ARG A 358 -0.86 26.70 -28.30
CA ARG A 358 -1.24 27.38 -29.54
C ARG A 358 -0.05 28.18 -30.04
#